data_AF-A0A949U1Z4-F1
#
_entry.id   AF-A0A949U1Z4-F1
#
_cell.length_a   1.000
_cell.length_b   1.000
_cell.length_c   1.000
_cell.angle_alpha   90.00
_cell.angle_beta   90.00
_cell.angle_gamma   90.00
#
_symmetry.space_group_name_H-M   'P 1'
#
loop_
_entity.id
_entity.type
_entity.pdbx_description
1 polymer ?
#
loop_
_entity_poly.entity_id
_entity_poly.type
_entity_poly.pdbx_seq_one_letter_code
_entity_poly.pdbx_strand_id
1 'polypeptide(L)'
;MKNNLAKGLRYVILVAVLIFVTTQSYLHATIGGKDYASIHALCPYGALESLYSLLFSETFIKKIFSGTFVLLGLTLILALIFRRSFCGLICPFGTIQELFGKLGKKLFKKRFELSKKIDNPLRYLKYVVLFITVYYGWKTAELWMSPYDPWAAYGHAGEGLTSLIEEFPIGSILLIVTIIGSILYDRFFCKYLCPMGALYGIISKLSPGKITRNENTCVNCGLCTKNCPVNIKVSEMKTIKSAECLNCQSCILSCPMKDTLKFKFFGKGISPLAVIILVASIFFGGISITKMTNIYQTTPAPITSSTTLTPEEIKGYMTIQEAATALKMDIGELYKKLNIPTTVPKETKLKDVKNFVPDFEVEKARESLTK
;
A
#
# COMPACT_ATOMS: atom_id res chain seq x y z
N MET A 1 27.64 -22.39 2.58
CA MET A 1 26.31 -22.31 1.94
C MET A 1 25.40 -21.40 2.76
N LYS A 2 25.37 -20.11 2.40
CA LYS A 2 24.84 -19.01 3.22
C LYS A 2 23.35 -18.82 2.95
N ASN A 3 22.46 -19.07 3.92
CA ASN A 3 21.06 -18.58 3.98
C ASN A 3 20.30 -18.41 2.64
N ASN A 4 20.55 -19.27 1.65
CA ASN A 4 19.97 -19.15 0.31
C ASN A 4 18.47 -19.37 0.39
N LEU A 5 18.03 -20.25 1.30
CA LEU A 5 16.64 -20.48 1.65
C LEU A 5 15.96 -19.19 2.13
N ALA A 6 16.52 -18.50 3.13
CA ALA A 6 15.93 -17.27 3.66
C ALA A 6 15.90 -16.14 2.63
N LYS A 7 16.96 -16.01 1.82
CA LYS A 7 17.01 -15.05 0.72
C LYS A 7 15.97 -15.36 -0.36
N GLY A 8 15.84 -16.63 -0.74
CA GLY A 8 14.85 -17.12 -1.71
C GLY A 8 13.43 -16.88 -1.20
N LEU A 9 13.12 -17.34 0.00
CA LEU A 9 11.81 -17.18 0.63
C LEU A 9 11.38 -15.70 0.69
N ARG A 10 12.28 -14.79 1.06
CA ARG A 10 12.00 -13.35 1.03
C ARG A 10 11.53 -12.88 -0.35
N TYR A 11 12.23 -13.28 -1.42
CA TYR A 11 11.84 -12.86 -2.77
C TYR A 11 10.58 -13.54 -3.25
N VAL A 12 10.37 -14.81 -2.90
CA VAL A 12 9.12 -15.52 -3.21
C VAL A 12 7.94 -14.78 -2.60
N ILE A 13 8.00 -14.40 -1.31
CA ILE A 13 6.92 -13.63 -0.66
C ILE A 13 6.71 -12.28 -1.36
N LEU A 14 7.78 -11.50 -1.57
CA LEU A 14 7.68 -10.17 -2.18
C LEU A 14 7.06 -10.21 -3.58
N VAL A 15 7.47 -11.18 -4.41
CA VAL A 15 6.97 -11.34 -5.79
C VAL A 15 5.55 -11.91 -5.79
N ALA A 16 5.25 -12.90 -4.93
CA ALA A 16 3.91 -13.46 -4.83
C ALA A 16 2.87 -12.40 -4.39
N VAL A 17 3.21 -11.57 -3.41
CA VAL A 17 2.34 -10.46 -2.98
C VAL A 17 2.17 -9.43 -4.08
N LEU A 18 3.25 -9.07 -4.78
CA LEU A 18 3.17 -8.14 -5.90
C LEU A 18 2.25 -8.68 -6.99
N ILE A 19 2.45 -9.92 -7.44
CA ILE A 19 1.60 -10.56 -8.44
C ILE A 19 0.14 -10.59 -7.97
N PHE A 20 -0.12 -11.04 -6.74
CA PHE A 20 -1.47 -11.09 -6.19
C PHE A 20 -2.16 -9.71 -6.21
N VAL A 21 -1.51 -8.67 -5.71
CA VAL A 21 -2.11 -7.33 -5.63
C VAL A 21 -2.27 -6.72 -7.02
N THR A 22 -1.31 -6.90 -7.92
CA THR A 22 -1.42 -6.44 -9.31
C THR A 22 -2.56 -7.15 -10.05
N THR A 23 -2.71 -8.47 -9.88
CA THR A 23 -3.81 -9.22 -10.48
C THR A 23 -5.16 -8.76 -9.94
N GLN A 24 -5.31 -8.58 -8.62
CA GLN A 24 -6.54 -8.08 -8.04
C GLN A 24 -6.89 -6.67 -8.55
N SER A 25 -5.91 -5.78 -8.61
CA SER A 25 -6.11 -4.43 -9.14
C SER A 25 -6.48 -4.42 -10.62
N TYR A 26 -5.82 -5.24 -11.43
CA TYR A 26 -6.12 -5.36 -12.85
C TYR A 26 -7.54 -5.90 -13.11
N LEU A 27 -7.96 -6.91 -12.35
CA LEU A 27 -9.32 -7.47 -12.44
C LEU A 27 -10.37 -6.47 -11.90
N HIS A 28 -10.05 -5.70 -10.86
CA HIS A 28 -10.90 -4.62 -10.36
C HIS A 28 -11.13 -3.53 -11.41
N ALA A 29 -10.06 -3.12 -12.09
CA ALA A 29 -10.08 -2.13 -13.17
C ALA A 29 -10.92 -2.61 -14.36
N THR A 30 -10.60 -3.80 -14.88
CA THR A 30 -11.15 -4.33 -16.14
C THR A 30 -12.52 -4.99 -15.98
N ILE A 31 -12.69 -5.85 -14.98
CA ILE A 31 -13.92 -6.62 -14.75
C ILE A 31 -14.85 -5.90 -13.77
N GLY A 32 -14.33 -5.07 -12.88
CA GLY A 32 -15.11 -4.24 -11.96
C GLY A 32 -15.00 -4.66 -10.49
N GLY A 33 -15.38 -3.75 -9.60
CA GLY A 33 -15.08 -3.83 -8.16
C GLY A 33 -16.01 -4.64 -7.28
N LYS A 34 -16.90 -5.45 -7.86
CA LYS A 34 -17.85 -6.29 -7.10
C LYS A 34 -17.13 -7.47 -6.44
N ASP A 35 -16.35 -8.20 -7.22
CA ASP A 35 -15.67 -9.43 -6.77
C ASP A 35 -14.17 -9.26 -6.54
N TYR A 36 -13.60 -8.15 -7.02
CA TYR A 36 -12.17 -7.88 -6.95
C TYR A 36 -11.87 -6.68 -6.07
N ALA A 37 -10.86 -6.82 -5.22
CA ALA A 37 -10.46 -5.75 -4.31
C ALA A 37 -9.75 -4.61 -5.06
N SER A 38 -10.08 -3.36 -4.72
CA SER A 38 -9.33 -2.21 -5.22
C SER A 38 -7.92 -2.16 -4.62
N ILE A 39 -7.02 -1.47 -5.30
CA ILE A 39 -5.65 -1.29 -4.80
C ILE A 39 -5.59 -0.59 -3.44
N HIS A 40 -6.56 0.32 -3.19
CA HIS A 40 -6.73 1.01 -1.92
C HIS A 40 -7.19 0.05 -0.81
N ALA A 41 -8.09 -0.90 -1.10
CA ALA A 41 -8.56 -1.88 -0.13
C ALA A 41 -7.44 -2.83 0.34
N LEU A 42 -6.43 -3.05 -0.50
CA LEU A 42 -5.25 -3.90 -0.19
C LEU A 42 -4.07 -3.11 0.40
N CYS A 43 -4.22 -1.80 0.62
CA CYS A 43 -3.17 -0.94 1.13
C CYS A 43 -3.54 -0.40 2.53
N PRO A 44 -2.67 -0.57 3.56
CA PRO A 44 -2.92 -0.01 4.89
C PRO A 44 -2.94 1.53 4.91
N TYR A 45 -2.53 2.18 3.83
CA TYR A 45 -2.47 3.64 3.73
C TYR A 45 -3.87 4.29 3.75
N GLY A 46 -4.87 3.68 3.11
CA GLY A 46 -6.23 4.25 3.10
C GLY A 46 -6.85 4.40 4.50
N ALA A 47 -6.49 3.51 5.42
CA ALA A 47 -6.90 3.60 6.82
C ALA A 47 -6.18 4.71 7.60
N LEU A 48 -4.97 5.12 7.20
CA LEU A 48 -4.29 6.25 7.82
C LEU A 48 -5.01 7.57 7.51
N GLU A 49 -5.47 7.75 6.28
CA GLU A 49 -6.26 8.93 5.87
C GLU A 49 -7.63 8.94 6.53
N SER A 50 -8.27 7.77 6.61
CA SER A 50 -9.61 7.62 7.16
C SER A 50 -9.66 7.50 8.69
N LEU A 51 -8.51 7.62 9.37
CA LEU A 51 -8.42 7.42 10.82
C LEU A 51 -9.23 8.47 11.59
N TYR A 52 -9.29 9.71 11.09
CA TYR A 52 -10.09 10.77 11.69
C TYR A 52 -11.59 10.46 11.65
N SER A 53 -12.11 10.07 10.48
CA SER A 53 -13.51 9.71 10.29
C SER A 53 -13.94 8.51 11.15
N LEU A 54 -13.01 7.66 11.59
CA LEU A 54 -13.30 6.54 12.50
C LEU A 54 -13.28 6.94 13.99
N LEU A 55 -12.42 7.89 14.37
CA LEU A 55 -12.25 8.28 15.79
C LEU A 55 -13.21 9.38 16.24
N PHE A 56 -13.66 10.25 15.32
CA PHE A 56 -14.37 11.49 15.66
C PHE A 56 -15.70 11.70 14.93
N SER A 57 -15.98 10.95 13.86
CA SER A 57 -17.31 10.98 13.24
C SER A 57 -18.18 9.89 13.88
N GLU A 58 -19.21 10.28 14.63
CA GLU A 58 -20.20 9.34 15.20
C GLU A 58 -20.93 8.52 14.12
N THR A 59 -20.88 8.98 12.87
CA THR A 59 -21.26 8.19 11.71
C THR A 59 -20.09 7.28 11.35
N PHE A 60 -20.18 6.01 11.74
CA PHE A 60 -19.40 4.92 11.14
C PHE A 60 -19.72 4.91 9.64
N ILE A 61 -19.00 5.72 8.86
CA ILE A 61 -19.27 5.85 7.43
C ILE A 61 -18.97 4.47 6.82
N LYS A 62 -20.02 3.77 6.39
CA LYS A 62 -19.98 2.50 5.63
C LYS A 62 -19.21 2.60 4.30
N LYS A 63 -18.51 3.69 4.05
CA LYS A 63 -17.68 3.97 2.88
C LYS A 63 -16.24 3.48 3.03
N ILE A 64 -15.83 3.02 4.23
CA ILE A 64 -14.49 2.48 4.46
C ILE A 64 -14.57 0.96 4.57
N PHE A 65 -13.83 0.27 3.69
CA PHE A 65 -13.60 -1.17 3.80
C PHE A 65 -13.00 -1.46 5.18
N SER A 66 -13.74 -2.15 6.05
CA SER A 66 -13.25 -2.63 7.35
C SER A 66 -11.87 -3.32 7.24
N GLY A 67 -11.59 -3.90 6.07
CA GLY A 67 -10.30 -4.48 5.73
C GLY A 67 -9.09 -3.54 5.86
N THR A 68 -9.18 -2.26 5.47
CA THR A 68 -7.99 -1.37 5.51
C THR A 68 -7.54 -1.07 6.94
N PHE A 69 -8.46 -0.97 7.90
CA PHE A 69 -8.15 -0.80 9.32
C PHE A 69 -7.49 -2.03 9.93
N VAL A 70 -7.95 -3.23 9.53
CA VAL A 70 -7.29 -4.48 9.91
C VAL A 70 -5.86 -4.52 9.36
N LEU A 71 -5.66 -4.13 8.09
CA LEU A 71 -4.30 -4.04 7.53
C LEU A 71 -3.43 -3.07 8.32
N LEU A 72 -3.95 -1.87 8.63
CA LEU A 72 -3.22 -0.88 9.42
C LEU A 72 -2.87 -1.41 10.81
N GLY A 73 -3.81 -2.06 11.50
CA GLY A 73 -3.57 -2.67 12.81
C GLY A 73 -2.47 -3.73 12.75
N LEU A 74 -2.56 -4.67 11.80
CA LEU A 74 -1.56 -5.72 11.60
C LEU A 74 -0.18 -5.15 11.29
N THR A 75 -0.10 -4.13 10.42
CA THR A 75 1.19 -3.52 10.08
C THR A 75 1.77 -2.66 11.21
N LEU A 76 0.94 -2.04 12.05
CA LEU A 76 1.39 -1.35 13.27
C LEU A 76 1.92 -2.34 14.31
N ILE A 77 1.28 -3.50 14.49
CA ILE A 77 1.78 -4.59 15.34
C ILE A 77 3.16 -5.06 14.83
N LEU A 78 3.29 -5.26 13.51
CA LEU A 78 4.58 -5.57 12.90
C LEU A 78 5.60 -4.45 13.12
N ALA A 79 5.21 -3.17 13.00
CA ALA A 79 6.05 -2.01 13.26
C ALA A 79 6.59 -1.98 14.70
N LEU A 80 5.76 -2.39 15.65
CA LEU A 80 6.10 -2.44 17.07
C LEU A 80 7.03 -3.62 17.38
N ILE A 81 6.78 -4.81 16.84
CA ILE A 81 7.54 -6.02 17.19
C ILE A 81 8.80 -6.18 16.33
N PHE A 82 8.67 -5.96 15.03
CA PHE A 82 9.69 -6.23 14.01
C PHE A 82 10.13 -4.97 13.25
N ARG A 83 9.89 -3.77 13.78
CA ARG A 83 10.19 -2.49 13.11
C ARG A 83 9.51 -2.42 11.74
N ARG A 84 10.06 -1.68 10.78
CA ARG A 84 9.46 -1.48 9.45
C ARG A 84 9.53 -2.73 8.53
N SER A 85 9.41 -3.94 9.08
CA SER A 85 9.51 -5.22 8.38
C SER A 85 8.48 -5.37 7.27
N PHE A 86 7.26 -4.84 7.43
CA PHE A 86 6.24 -4.83 6.37
C PHE A 86 6.79 -4.23 5.06
N CYS A 87 7.42 -3.05 5.12
CA CYS A 87 8.02 -2.41 3.95
C CYS A 87 9.16 -3.25 3.33
N GLY A 88 9.89 -4.01 4.14
CA GLY A 88 11.06 -4.79 3.70
C GLY A 88 10.76 -6.22 3.22
N LEU A 89 9.61 -6.79 3.61
CA LEU A 89 9.27 -8.21 3.45
C LEU A 89 7.91 -8.48 2.79
N ILE A 90 6.97 -7.53 2.77
CA ILE A 90 5.59 -7.78 2.29
C ILE A 90 5.12 -6.71 1.30
N CYS A 91 5.38 -5.43 1.57
CA CYS A 91 4.81 -4.30 0.81
C CYS A 91 5.11 -4.39 -0.71
N PRO A 92 4.07 -4.49 -1.56
CA PRO A 92 4.24 -4.67 -3.01
C PRO A 92 4.86 -3.43 -3.67
N PHE A 93 4.47 -2.22 -3.26
CA PHE A 93 5.09 -0.99 -3.77
C PHE A 93 6.58 -0.89 -3.43
N GLY A 94 6.95 -1.39 -2.25
CA GLY A 94 8.34 -1.56 -1.85
C GLY A 94 9.09 -2.57 -2.71
N THR A 95 8.43 -3.67 -3.10
CA THR A 95 8.98 -4.66 -4.04
C THR A 95 9.29 -4.03 -5.39
N ILE A 96 8.36 -3.27 -5.97
CA ILE A 96 8.55 -2.57 -7.25
C ILE A 96 9.82 -1.71 -7.19
N GLN A 97 9.94 -0.86 -6.16
CA GLN A 97 11.12 0.01 -6.00
C GLN A 97 12.43 -0.79 -5.84
N GLU A 98 12.41 -1.95 -5.17
CA GLU A 98 13.58 -2.81 -5.03
C GLU A 98 13.94 -3.53 -6.35
N LEU A 99 12.96 -3.91 -7.16
CA LEU A 99 13.19 -4.50 -8.48
C LEU A 99 13.81 -3.47 -9.43
N PHE A 100 13.29 -2.24 -9.46
CA PHE A 100 13.85 -1.15 -10.27
C PHE A 100 15.24 -0.72 -9.79
N GLY A 101 15.50 -0.69 -8.48
CA GLY A 101 16.85 -0.42 -7.96
C GLY A 101 17.88 -1.49 -8.35
N LYS A 102 17.48 -2.76 -8.40
CA LYS A 102 18.33 -3.83 -8.96
C LYS A 102 18.54 -3.68 -10.46
N LEU A 103 17.49 -3.32 -11.20
CA LEU A 103 17.58 -3.06 -12.63
C LEU A 103 18.58 -1.92 -12.90
N GLY A 104 18.48 -0.81 -12.16
CA GLY A 104 19.43 0.28 -12.23
C GLY A 104 20.86 -0.14 -11.88
N LYS A 105 21.05 -0.92 -10.82
CA LYS A 105 22.37 -1.49 -10.49
C LYS A 105 22.93 -2.35 -11.61
N LYS A 106 22.09 -3.12 -12.31
CA LYS A 106 22.50 -3.95 -13.46
C LYS A 106 22.84 -3.08 -14.67
N LEU A 107 22.05 -2.05 -14.93
CA LEU A 107 22.21 -1.13 -16.06
C LEU A 107 23.45 -0.23 -15.92
N PHE A 108 23.61 0.43 -14.77
CA PHE A 108 24.68 1.38 -14.52
C PHE A 108 25.93 0.76 -13.87
N LYS A 109 25.90 -0.54 -13.56
CA LYS A 109 26.96 -1.30 -12.86
C LYS A 109 27.43 -0.70 -11.51
N LYS A 110 26.76 0.34 -11.01
CA LYS A 110 27.00 0.97 -9.71
C LYS A 110 25.68 1.22 -8.99
N ARG A 111 25.76 1.47 -7.68
CA ARG A 111 24.65 2.02 -6.89
C ARG A 111 24.91 3.50 -6.70
N PHE A 112 23.96 4.36 -7.06
CA PHE A 112 24.08 5.78 -6.72
C PHE A 112 23.67 5.95 -5.26
N GLU A 113 24.47 6.71 -4.53
CA GLU A 113 24.17 7.10 -3.16
C GLU A 113 24.23 8.63 -3.10
N LEU A 114 23.21 9.25 -2.53
CA LEU A 114 23.23 10.69 -2.29
C LEU A 114 24.23 11.01 -1.18
N SER A 115 24.91 12.15 -1.31
CA SER A 115 25.74 12.67 -0.22
C SER A 115 24.90 12.84 1.03
N LYS A 116 25.45 12.50 2.20
CA LYS A 116 24.75 12.57 3.49
C LYS A 116 24.13 13.93 3.78
N LYS A 117 24.77 15.00 3.29
CA LYS A 117 24.29 16.38 3.46
C LYS A 117 22.94 16.62 2.79
N ILE A 118 22.63 15.87 1.72
CA ILE A 118 21.37 15.95 0.98
C ILE A 118 20.42 14.82 1.42
N ASP A 119 20.94 13.61 1.57
CA ASP A 119 20.15 12.42 1.94
C ASP A 119 19.46 12.57 3.30
N ASN A 120 20.15 13.10 4.31
CA ASN A 120 19.58 13.28 5.65
C ASN A 120 18.40 14.25 5.71
N PRO A 121 18.49 15.51 5.24
CA PRO A 121 17.35 16.43 5.26
C PRO A 121 16.21 15.94 4.37
N LEU A 122 16.50 15.34 3.21
CA LEU A 122 15.47 14.86 2.30
C LEU A 122 14.65 13.70 2.91
N ARG A 123 15.22 12.89 3.80
CA ARG A 123 14.48 11.87 4.56
C ARG A 123 13.46 12.45 5.54
N TYR A 124 13.55 13.73 5.88
CA TYR A 124 12.52 14.38 6.72
C TYR A 124 11.28 14.76 5.93
N LEU A 125 11.36 14.85 4.60
CA LEU A 125 10.24 15.23 3.74
C LEU A 125 9.03 14.31 3.91
N LYS A 126 9.21 13.00 4.06
CA LYS A 126 8.09 12.06 4.32
C LYS A 126 7.35 12.34 5.63
N TYR A 127 7.97 12.99 6.62
CA TYR A 127 7.28 13.39 7.85
C TYR A 127 6.48 14.66 7.62
N VAL A 128 6.94 15.56 6.74
CA VAL A 128 6.15 16.68 6.25
C VAL A 128 4.93 16.17 5.47
N VAL A 129 5.13 15.22 4.56
CA VAL A 129 4.02 14.56 3.83
C VAL A 129 3.05 13.91 4.83
N LEU A 130 3.54 13.16 5.82
CA LEU A 130 2.69 12.58 6.87
C LEU A 130 1.88 13.64 7.61
N PHE A 131 2.50 14.75 8.02
CA PHE A 131 1.82 15.84 8.71
C PHE A 131 0.71 16.44 7.83
N ILE A 132 1.01 16.72 6.56
CA ILE A 132 0.05 17.23 5.59
C ILE A 132 -1.09 16.23 5.38
N THR A 133 -0.79 14.93 5.22
CA THR A 133 -1.78 13.85 5.09
C THR A 133 -2.75 13.84 6.26
N VAL A 134 -2.23 13.89 7.49
CA VAL A 134 -3.05 13.86 8.70
C VAL A 134 -3.85 15.16 8.86
N TYR A 135 -3.24 16.33 8.58
CA TYR A 135 -3.91 17.62 8.70
C TYR A 135 -5.07 17.79 7.71
N TYR A 136 -4.86 17.49 6.42
CA TYR A 136 -5.93 17.59 5.43
C TYR A 136 -6.94 16.46 5.57
N GLY A 137 -6.51 15.25 5.97
CA GLY A 137 -7.44 14.16 6.31
C GLY A 137 -8.38 14.52 7.46
N TRP A 138 -7.88 15.26 8.45
CA TRP A 138 -8.72 15.85 9.51
C TRP A 138 -9.69 16.88 8.92
N LYS A 139 -9.19 17.83 8.13
CA LYS A 139 -10.01 18.94 7.62
C LYS A 139 -11.12 18.52 6.65
N THR A 140 -10.84 17.58 5.75
CA THR A 140 -11.77 17.20 4.68
C THR A 140 -12.61 15.97 5.01
N ALA A 141 -12.18 15.14 5.98
CA ALA A 141 -12.77 13.82 6.26
C ALA A 141 -12.87 12.89 5.02
N GLU A 142 -12.04 13.16 4.00
CA GLU A 142 -12.01 12.48 2.70
C GLU A 142 -10.59 11.95 2.40
N LEU A 143 -10.49 11.01 1.43
CA LEU A 143 -9.22 10.51 0.91
C LEU A 143 -8.55 11.53 -0.02
N TRP A 144 -8.14 12.66 0.52
CA TRP A 144 -7.62 13.79 -0.25
C TRP A 144 -6.31 13.47 -1.00
N MET A 145 -5.54 12.47 -0.55
CA MET A 145 -4.28 12.09 -1.21
C MET A 145 -4.52 11.11 -2.37
N SER A 146 -5.72 10.56 -2.54
CA SER A 146 -6.04 9.61 -3.64
C SER A 146 -5.51 10.06 -5.02
N PRO A 147 -5.72 11.31 -5.49
CA PRO A 147 -5.19 11.76 -6.79
C PRO A 147 -3.66 11.93 -6.84
N TYR A 148 -3.00 11.98 -5.68
CA TYR A 148 -1.56 12.16 -5.54
C TYR A 148 -0.81 10.85 -5.21
N ASP A 149 -1.52 9.75 -4.93
CA ASP A 149 -0.90 8.49 -4.53
C ASP A 149 -0.33 7.74 -5.77
N PRO A 150 1.00 7.57 -5.89
CA PRO A 150 1.57 6.81 -6.99
C PRO A 150 1.17 5.33 -6.96
N TRP A 151 0.80 4.80 -5.79
CA TRP A 151 0.28 3.45 -5.67
C TRP A 151 -1.13 3.32 -6.23
N ALA A 152 -1.98 4.34 -6.04
CA ALA A 152 -3.29 4.43 -6.68
C ALA A 152 -3.15 4.45 -8.20
N ALA A 153 -2.30 5.35 -8.72
CA ALA A 153 -2.01 5.45 -10.15
C ALA A 153 -1.51 4.12 -10.73
N TYR A 154 -0.66 3.38 -10.01
CA TYR A 154 -0.22 2.05 -10.44
C TYR A 154 -1.38 1.06 -10.59
N GLY A 155 -2.39 1.12 -9.70
CA GLY A 155 -3.53 0.21 -9.72
C GLY A 155 -4.48 0.44 -10.89
N HIS A 156 -4.62 1.70 -11.32
CA HIS A 156 -5.42 2.11 -12.46
C HIS A 156 -4.69 1.98 -13.80
N ALA A 157 -3.41 1.59 -13.81
CA ALA A 157 -2.66 1.41 -15.04
C ALA A 157 -3.22 0.33 -15.98
N GLY A 158 -4.05 -0.58 -15.46
CA GLY A 158 -4.77 -1.58 -16.26
C GLY A 158 -5.94 -1.04 -17.08
N GLU A 159 -6.44 0.16 -16.78
CA GLU A 159 -7.59 0.79 -17.46
C GLU A 159 -7.19 1.49 -18.77
N GLY A 160 -5.89 1.71 -18.97
CA GLY A 160 -5.33 2.37 -20.13
C GLY A 160 -4.63 3.68 -19.78
N LEU A 161 -3.88 4.23 -20.75
CA LEU A 161 -3.10 5.45 -20.56
C LEU A 161 -3.98 6.71 -20.42
N THR A 162 -5.15 6.72 -21.06
CA THR A 162 -6.10 7.85 -21.00
C THR A 162 -6.63 8.05 -19.59
N SER A 163 -7.09 6.99 -18.92
CA SER A 163 -7.56 7.03 -17.53
C SER A 163 -6.48 7.54 -16.57
N LEU A 164 -5.22 7.16 -16.79
CA LEU A 164 -4.10 7.63 -15.95
C LEU A 164 -3.85 9.14 -16.07
N ILE A 165 -4.04 9.71 -17.26
CA ILE A 165 -3.79 11.13 -17.53
C ILE A 165 -4.98 11.98 -17.07
N GLU A 166 -6.20 11.49 -17.25
CA GLU A 166 -7.43 12.22 -16.90
C GLU A 166 -7.78 12.10 -15.41
N GLU A 167 -7.72 10.89 -14.84
CA GLU A 167 -8.15 10.63 -13.46
C GLU A 167 -7.02 10.79 -12.43
N PHE A 168 -5.78 10.46 -12.80
CA PHE A 168 -4.62 10.47 -11.89
C PHE A 168 -3.38 11.19 -12.46
N PRO A 169 -3.49 12.42 -13.00
CA PRO A 169 -2.36 13.10 -13.64
C PRO A 169 -1.16 13.27 -12.70
N ILE A 170 -1.41 13.70 -11.46
CA ILE A 170 -0.35 13.98 -10.49
C ILE A 170 0.22 12.68 -9.91
N GLY A 171 -0.64 11.72 -9.54
CA GLY A 171 -0.22 10.39 -9.10
C GLY A 171 0.63 9.66 -10.14
N SER A 172 0.30 9.77 -11.42
CA SER A 172 1.07 9.21 -12.54
C SER A 172 2.45 9.84 -12.67
N ILE A 173 2.56 11.17 -12.57
CA ILE A 173 3.85 11.88 -12.55
C ILE A 173 4.70 11.39 -11.35
N LEU A 174 4.10 11.32 -10.16
CA LEU A 174 4.79 10.84 -8.96
C LEU A 174 5.22 9.37 -9.07
N LEU A 175 4.43 8.54 -9.75
CA LEU A 175 4.78 7.14 -10.03
C LEU A 175 5.99 7.07 -10.96
N ILE A 176 6.00 7.82 -12.05
CA ILE A 176 7.14 7.89 -12.99
C ILE A 176 8.40 8.38 -12.26
N VAL A 177 8.30 9.49 -11.52
CA VAL A 177 9.40 10.02 -10.71
C VAL A 177 9.88 8.98 -9.69
N THR A 178 8.97 8.23 -9.08
CA THR A 178 9.32 7.16 -8.14
C THR A 178 10.06 6.02 -8.83
N ILE A 179 9.64 5.59 -10.02
CA ILE A 179 10.27 4.51 -10.77
C ILE A 179 11.67 4.95 -11.22
N ILE A 180 11.79 6.10 -11.89
CA ILE A 180 13.07 6.67 -12.33
C ILE A 180 13.99 6.90 -11.13
N GLY A 181 13.46 7.52 -10.08
CA GLY A 181 14.16 7.74 -8.82
C GLY A 181 14.63 6.43 -8.20
N SER A 182 13.84 5.35 -8.28
CA SER A 182 14.20 4.03 -7.74
C SER A 182 15.25 3.29 -8.57
N ILE A 183 15.34 3.54 -9.88
CA ILE A 183 16.43 3.05 -10.74
C ILE A 183 17.77 3.67 -10.30
N LEU A 184 17.78 4.95 -9.98
CA LEU A 184 18.99 5.66 -9.56
C LEU A 184 19.31 5.39 -8.08
N TYR A 185 18.32 5.55 -7.20
CA TYR A 185 18.43 5.48 -5.74
C TYR A 185 17.47 4.44 -5.19
N ASP A 186 18.01 3.35 -4.62
CA ASP A 186 17.20 2.27 -4.03
C ASP A 186 16.13 2.83 -3.07
N ARG A 187 14.88 2.36 -3.21
CA ARG A 187 13.75 2.70 -2.32
C ARG A 187 13.45 4.21 -2.25
N PHE A 188 13.62 4.95 -3.34
CA PHE A 188 13.48 6.41 -3.42
C PHE A 188 12.23 6.95 -2.69
N PHE A 189 11.03 6.48 -3.05
CA PHE A 189 9.79 6.96 -2.44
C PHE A 189 9.68 6.55 -0.97
N CYS A 190 10.05 5.31 -0.63
CA CYS A 190 10.06 4.84 0.76
C CYS A 190 11.03 5.62 1.67
N LYS A 191 12.11 6.20 1.11
CA LYS A 191 13.09 7.02 1.82
C LYS A 191 12.60 8.46 2.03
N TYR A 192 11.99 9.06 1.01
CA TYR A 192 11.79 10.52 0.98
C TYR A 192 10.34 10.99 1.02
N LEU A 193 9.37 10.21 0.51
CA LEU A 193 7.99 10.71 0.30
C LEU A 193 6.92 9.88 1.01
N CYS A 194 7.19 8.62 1.35
CA CYS A 194 6.16 7.70 1.85
C CYS A 194 5.67 8.05 3.28
N PRO A 195 4.40 8.50 3.45
CA PRO A 195 3.85 8.85 4.77
C PRO A 195 3.72 7.63 5.69
N MET A 196 3.32 6.46 5.16
CA MET A 196 3.33 5.19 5.92
C MET A 196 4.73 4.83 6.39
N GLY A 197 5.75 5.11 5.57
CA GLY A 197 7.14 4.92 5.93
C GLY A 197 7.59 5.82 7.08
N ALA A 198 7.06 7.03 7.17
CA ALA A 198 7.28 7.94 8.29
C ALA A 198 6.59 7.43 9.56
N LEU A 199 5.30 7.06 9.47
CA LEU A 199 4.52 6.51 10.58
C LEU A 199 5.19 5.27 11.19
N TYR A 200 5.49 4.26 10.38
CA TYR A 200 6.19 3.07 10.86
C TYR A 200 7.60 3.39 11.37
N GLY A 201 8.25 4.43 10.84
CA GLY A 201 9.51 4.95 11.37
C GLY A 201 9.41 5.41 12.81
N ILE A 202 8.36 6.17 13.14
CA ILE A 202 8.06 6.64 14.50
C ILE A 202 7.80 5.44 15.41
N ILE A 203 6.86 4.58 15.04
CA ILE A 203 6.47 3.40 15.85
C ILE A 203 7.66 2.45 16.05
N SER A 204 8.49 2.25 15.03
CA SER A 204 9.65 1.35 15.10
C SER A 204 10.75 1.79 16.09
N LYS A 205 10.70 3.03 16.60
CA LYS A 205 11.59 3.48 17.68
C LYS A 205 11.27 2.79 19.02
N LEU A 206 9.99 2.49 19.25
CA LEU A 206 9.49 1.78 20.43
C LEU A 206 9.81 0.28 20.39
N SER A 207 10.15 -0.24 19.21
CA SER A 207 10.38 -1.67 19.04
C SER A 207 11.55 -2.21 19.86
N PRO A 208 11.35 -3.30 20.63
CA PRO A 208 12.42 -4.00 21.33
C PRO A 208 13.30 -4.83 20.37
N GLY A 209 12.79 -5.15 19.18
CA GLY A 209 13.48 -5.91 18.14
C GLY A 209 14.50 -5.08 17.36
N LYS A 210 15.79 -5.39 17.44
CA LYS A 210 16.86 -4.62 16.78
C LYS A 210 17.94 -5.53 16.18
N ILE A 211 18.41 -5.18 14.99
CA ILE A 211 19.61 -5.82 14.42
C ILE A 211 20.84 -5.34 15.20
N THR A 212 21.60 -6.32 15.71
CA THR A 212 22.79 -6.09 16.53
C THR A 212 23.99 -6.77 15.88
N ARG A 213 25.10 -6.05 15.84
CA ARG A 213 26.41 -6.52 15.38
C ARG A 213 27.23 -6.99 16.57
N ASN A 214 27.87 -8.15 16.42
CA ASN A 214 28.95 -8.61 17.29
C ASN A 214 30.27 -8.14 16.70
N GLU A 215 31.01 -7.29 17.42
CA GLU A 215 32.27 -6.71 16.95
C GLU A 215 33.41 -7.73 16.99
N ASN A 216 33.37 -8.67 17.93
CA ASN A 216 34.41 -9.69 18.11
C ASN A 216 34.48 -10.67 16.92
N THR A 217 33.36 -10.90 16.22
CA THR A 217 33.33 -11.77 15.03
C THR A 217 33.32 -10.97 13.72
N CYS A 218 33.29 -9.64 13.79
CA CYS A 218 33.18 -8.78 12.61
C CYS A 218 34.56 -8.50 12.01
N VAL A 219 34.74 -8.83 10.72
CA VAL A 219 35.96 -8.52 9.96
C VAL A 219 35.90 -7.16 9.24
N ASN A 220 34.94 -6.30 9.59
CA ASN A 220 34.78 -4.94 9.06
C ASN A 220 34.76 -4.79 7.52
N CYS A 221 34.30 -5.82 6.79
CA CYS A 221 34.29 -5.83 5.32
C CYS A 221 33.28 -4.87 4.64
N GLY A 222 32.42 -4.17 5.40
CA GLY A 222 31.47 -3.18 4.87
C GLY A 222 30.30 -3.71 4.03
N LEU A 223 30.23 -5.03 3.75
CA LEU A 223 29.19 -5.63 2.89
C LEU A 223 27.76 -5.39 3.39
N CYS A 224 27.56 -5.36 4.71
CA CYS A 224 26.26 -5.09 5.33
C CYS A 224 25.75 -3.67 5.03
N THR A 225 26.65 -2.68 4.99
CA THR A 225 26.37 -1.30 4.60
C THR A 225 26.07 -1.23 3.11
N LYS A 226 26.94 -1.81 2.27
CA LYS A 226 26.80 -1.83 0.79
C LYS A 226 25.51 -2.49 0.30
N ASN A 227 24.97 -3.44 1.06
CA ASN A 227 23.73 -4.15 0.74
C ASN A 227 22.49 -3.58 1.42
N CYS A 228 22.61 -2.52 2.22
CA CYS A 228 21.46 -1.88 2.84
C CYS A 228 20.68 -1.06 1.79
N PRO A 229 19.41 -1.38 1.50
CA PRO A 229 18.63 -0.69 0.45
C PRO A 229 18.26 0.75 0.81
N VAL A 230 18.52 1.17 2.06
CA VAL A 230 18.24 2.52 2.56
C VAL A 230 19.52 3.22 3.03
N ASN A 231 20.69 2.73 2.59
CA ASN A 231 22.02 3.32 2.82
C ASN A 231 22.37 3.56 4.30
N ILE A 232 21.96 2.65 5.19
CA ILE A 232 22.37 2.68 6.59
C ILE A 232 23.79 2.14 6.73
N LYS A 233 24.65 2.86 7.45
CA LYS A 233 26.02 2.46 7.79
C LYS A 233 26.08 1.37 8.87
N VAL A 234 25.61 0.17 8.52
CA VAL A 234 25.54 -0.99 9.42
C VAL A 234 26.91 -1.36 10.00
N SER A 235 27.97 -1.25 9.19
CA SER A 235 29.36 -1.50 9.60
C SER A 235 29.92 -0.49 10.59
N GLU A 236 29.23 0.61 10.88
CA GLU A 236 29.67 1.63 11.86
C GLU A 236 28.83 1.60 13.16
N MET A 237 27.84 0.70 13.27
CA MET A 237 26.95 0.65 14.43
C MET A 237 26.92 -0.73 15.09
N LYS A 238 27.04 -0.76 16.42
CA LYS A 238 26.80 -1.95 17.24
C LYS A 238 25.33 -2.38 17.24
N THR A 239 24.40 -1.43 17.36
CA THR A 239 22.96 -1.69 17.30
C THR A 239 22.31 -0.71 16.33
N ILE A 240 21.59 -1.23 15.35
CA ILE A 240 20.89 -0.39 14.37
C ILE A 240 19.68 0.21 15.05
N LYS A 241 19.70 1.51 15.39
CA LYS A 241 18.57 2.23 16.00
C LYS A 241 17.78 3.09 15.00
N SER A 242 18.29 3.30 13.80
CA SER A 242 17.68 4.16 12.77
C SER A 242 16.21 3.79 12.47
N ALA A 243 15.35 4.81 12.39
CA ALA A 243 13.97 4.72 11.94
C ALA A 243 13.83 4.35 10.45
N GLU A 244 14.95 4.38 9.71
CA GLU A 244 14.98 3.97 8.30
C GLU A 244 15.12 2.46 8.13
N CYS A 245 15.47 1.73 9.18
CA CYS A 245 15.69 0.29 9.08
C CYS A 245 14.40 -0.45 8.71
N LEU A 246 14.33 -0.95 7.47
CA LEU A 246 13.22 -1.75 6.95
C LEU A 246 13.15 -3.17 7.54
N ASN A 247 14.10 -3.54 8.41
CA ASN A 247 14.27 -4.90 8.93
C ASN A 247 14.19 -6.02 7.86
N CYS A 248 14.64 -5.73 6.63
CA CYS A 248 14.53 -6.61 5.46
C CYS A 248 15.51 -7.79 5.46
N GLN A 249 16.30 -7.95 6.53
CA GLN A 249 17.33 -8.98 6.72
C GLN A 249 18.51 -8.94 5.71
N SER A 250 18.53 -8.06 4.71
CA SER A 250 19.59 -8.03 3.67
C SER A 250 21.01 -7.89 4.22
N CYS A 251 21.21 -7.13 5.30
CA CYS A 251 22.52 -6.99 5.93
C CYS A 251 22.99 -8.28 6.64
N ILE A 252 22.07 -9.02 7.27
CA ILE A 252 22.35 -10.31 7.91
C ILE A 252 22.63 -11.38 6.83
N LEU A 253 21.78 -11.45 5.81
CA LEU A 253 21.87 -12.44 4.73
C LEU A 253 23.11 -12.28 3.84
N SER A 254 23.69 -11.08 3.79
CA SER A 254 24.91 -10.81 3.02
C SER A 254 26.20 -10.88 3.84
N CYS A 255 26.10 -11.04 5.16
CA CYS A 255 27.28 -11.12 6.02
C CYS A 255 28.06 -12.42 5.73
N PRO A 256 29.38 -12.35 5.50
CA PRO A 256 30.18 -13.53 5.26
C PRO A 256 30.47 -14.33 6.54
N MET A 257 30.50 -13.65 7.69
CA MET A 257 30.83 -14.20 8.99
C MET A 257 29.58 -14.72 9.70
N LYS A 258 29.69 -15.91 10.32
CA LYS A 258 28.61 -16.51 11.11
C LYS A 258 28.42 -15.73 12.40
N ASP A 259 27.17 -15.63 12.85
CA ASP A 259 26.78 -15.04 14.14
C ASP A 259 27.23 -13.58 14.38
N THR A 260 27.68 -12.87 13.33
CA THR A 260 28.11 -11.47 13.41
C THR A 260 26.95 -10.49 13.43
N LEU A 261 25.91 -10.71 12.63
CA LEU A 261 24.72 -9.87 12.60
C LEU A 261 23.50 -10.73 12.91
N LYS A 262 22.73 -10.35 13.93
CA LYS A 262 21.48 -11.03 14.30
C LYS A 262 20.38 -10.02 14.58
N PHE A 263 19.15 -10.37 14.26
CA PHE A 263 17.98 -9.68 14.81
C PHE A 263 17.81 -10.15 16.25
N LYS A 264 17.89 -9.24 17.23
CA LYS A 264 17.70 -9.53 18.64
C LYS A 264 16.35 -9.00 19.11
N PHE A 265 15.55 -9.84 19.76
CA PHE A 265 14.29 -9.48 20.41
C PHE A 265 14.42 -9.77 21.91
N PHE A 266 14.26 -8.76 22.77
CA PHE A 266 14.58 -8.85 24.21
C PHE A 266 15.94 -9.53 24.50
N GLY A 267 16.97 -9.16 23.72
CA GLY A 267 18.33 -9.70 23.86
C GLY A 267 18.56 -11.08 23.24
N LYS A 268 17.50 -11.86 22.95
CA LYS A 268 17.60 -13.18 22.30
C LYS A 268 17.75 -13.04 20.79
N GLY A 269 18.75 -13.71 20.21
CA GLY A 269 19.02 -13.69 18.78
C GLY A 269 18.09 -14.63 18.01
N ILE A 270 17.40 -14.11 17.00
CA ILE A 270 16.50 -14.85 16.12
C ILE A 270 17.16 -15.00 14.74
N SER A 271 16.99 -16.17 14.12
CA SER A 271 17.50 -16.43 12.77
C SER A 271 16.75 -15.59 11.73
N PRO A 272 17.39 -15.19 10.61
CA PRO A 272 16.73 -14.38 9.58
C PRO A 272 15.55 -15.12 8.95
N LEU A 273 15.62 -16.45 8.82
CA LEU A 273 14.52 -17.27 8.31
C LEU A 273 13.30 -17.21 9.24
N ALA A 274 13.51 -17.36 10.56
CA ALA A 274 12.43 -17.26 11.53
C ALA A 274 11.79 -15.86 11.54
N VAL A 275 12.57 -14.78 11.41
CA VAL A 275 12.01 -13.43 11.28
C VAL A 275 11.11 -13.30 10.05
N ILE A 276 11.52 -13.82 8.90
CA ILE A 276 10.73 -13.76 7.66
C ILE A 276 9.43 -14.55 7.82
N ILE A 277 9.49 -15.77 8.34
CA ILE A 277 8.32 -16.62 8.58
C ILE A 277 7.37 -15.95 9.58
N LEU A 278 7.87 -15.50 10.74
CA LEU A 278 7.03 -14.86 11.77
C LEU A 278 6.32 -13.61 11.23
N VAL A 279 7.02 -12.75 10.49
CA VAL A 279 6.41 -11.55 9.90
C VAL A 279 5.32 -11.92 8.90
N ALA A 280 5.58 -12.91 8.03
CA ALA A 280 4.58 -13.40 7.07
C ALA A 280 3.38 -14.05 7.78
N SER A 281 3.63 -14.91 8.78
CA SER A 281 2.59 -15.59 9.55
C SER A 281 1.71 -14.63 10.33
N ILE A 282 2.27 -13.60 10.96
CA ILE A 282 1.48 -12.58 11.67
C ILE A 282 0.61 -11.80 10.68
N PHE A 283 1.17 -11.40 9.54
CA PHE A 283 0.43 -10.62 8.54
C PHE A 283 -0.67 -11.44 7.87
N PHE A 284 -0.31 -12.55 7.20
CA PHE A 284 -1.27 -13.37 6.47
C PHE A 284 -2.18 -14.16 7.40
N GLY A 285 -1.66 -14.67 8.52
CA GLY A 285 -2.50 -15.32 9.54
C GLY A 285 -3.51 -14.35 10.15
N GLY A 286 -3.11 -13.11 10.43
CA GLY A 286 -4.04 -12.07 10.87
C GLY A 286 -5.14 -11.78 9.85
N ILE A 287 -4.79 -11.67 8.56
CA ILE A 287 -5.77 -11.51 7.47
C ILE A 287 -6.70 -12.73 7.39
N SER A 288 -6.16 -13.96 7.47
CA SER A 288 -6.96 -15.18 7.41
C SER A 288 -7.96 -15.28 8.56
N ILE A 289 -7.53 -15.01 9.80
CA ILE A 289 -8.39 -15.03 10.99
C ILE A 289 -9.50 -13.98 10.85
N THR A 290 -9.13 -12.74 10.51
CA THR A 290 -10.11 -11.65 10.38
C THR A 290 -11.08 -11.85 9.23
N LYS A 291 -10.65 -12.52 8.15
CA LYS A 291 -11.53 -12.94 7.05
C LYS A 291 -12.51 -14.03 7.50
N MET A 292 -12.08 -15.02 8.28
CA MET A 292 -12.96 -16.06 8.83
C MET A 292 -14.03 -15.49 9.77
N THR A 293 -13.71 -14.42 10.50
CA THR A 293 -14.66 -13.71 11.36
C THR A 293 -15.53 -12.68 10.62
N ASN A 294 -15.47 -12.62 9.29
CA ASN A 294 -16.16 -11.61 8.44
C ASN A 294 -15.83 -10.14 8.74
N ILE A 295 -14.76 -9.87 9.51
CA ILE A 295 -14.28 -8.52 9.83
C ILE A 295 -13.49 -7.95 8.65
N TYR A 296 -12.64 -8.76 8.01
CA TYR A 296 -11.83 -8.35 6.88
C TYR A 296 -12.58 -8.51 5.56
N GLN A 297 -13.18 -7.42 5.10
CA GLN A 297 -13.85 -7.34 3.80
C GLN A 297 -13.13 -6.34 2.91
N THR A 298 -12.72 -6.80 1.73
CA THR A 298 -12.01 -5.99 0.72
C THR A 298 -12.86 -5.68 -0.51
N THR A 299 -14.05 -6.28 -0.57
CA THR A 299 -15.07 -6.07 -1.59
C THR A 299 -16.35 -5.56 -0.92
N PRO A 300 -17.17 -4.76 -1.63
CA PRO A 300 -18.40 -4.22 -1.08
C PRO A 300 -19.33 -5.36 -0.65
N ALA A 301 -20.14 -5.13 0.39
CA ALA A 301 -21.20 -6.06 0.73
C ALA A 301 -22.19 -6.20 -0.45
N PRO A 302 -22.73 -7.41 -0.72
CA PRO A 302 -23.71 -7.61 -1.78
C PRO A 302 -24.94 -6.75 -1.53
N ILE A 303 -25.43 -6.09 -2.58
CA ILE A 303 -26.64 -5.28 -2.52
C ILE A 303 -27.83 -6.22 -2.46
N THR A 304 -28.62 -6.09 -1.40
CA THR A 304 -29.83 -6.87 -1.16
C THR A 304 -31.03 -5.92 -1.12
N SER A 305 -32.26 -6.44 -1.18
CA SER A 305 -33.49 -5.64 -1.10
C SER A 305 -33.63 -4.84 0.21
N SER A 306 -32.86 -5.17 1.24
CA SER A 306 -32.75 -4.43 2.51
C SER A 306 -31.74 -3.28 2.48
N THR A 307 -30.84 -3.23 1.49
CA THR A 307 -29.83 -2.18 1.36
C THR A 307 -30.53 -0.88 0.93
N THR A 308 -30.44 0.16 1.75
CA THR A 308 -30.90 1.51 1.41
C THR A 308 -29.68 2.40 1.32
N LEU A 309 -29.38 2.90 0.13
CA LEU A 309 -28.29 3.85 -0.14
C LEU A 309 -28.88 5.21 -0.47
N THR A 310 -28.16 6.29 -0.16
CA THR A 310 -28.49 7.62 -0.70
C THR A 310 -27.96 7.77 -2.13
N PRO A 311 -28.49 8.71 -2.92
CA PRO A 311 -27.98 9.01 -4.25
C PRO A 311 -26.46 9.24 -4.32
N GLU A 312 -25.85 9.86 -3.29
CA GLU A 312 -24.40 10.09 -3.26
C GLU A 312 -23.57 8.83 -3.04
N GLU A 313 -24.20 7.74 -2.57
CA GLU A 313 -23.54 6.46 -2.27
C GLU A 313 -23.51 5.51 -3.47
N ILE A 314 -24.19 5.85 -4.58
CA ILE A 314 -24.22 5.04 -5.80
C ILE A 314 -22.83 4.97 -6.43
N LYS A 315 -22.33 3.78 -6.71
CA LYS A 315 -20.98 3.57 -7.29
C LYS A 315 -21.08 3.20 -8.76
N GLY A 316 -20.11 3.65 -9.56
CA GLY A 316 -20.05 3.33 -10.99
C GLY A 316 -19.96 1.84 -11.33
N TYR A 317 -19.52 0.99 -10.40
CA TYR A 317 -19.48 -0.47 -10.61
C TYR A 317 -20.85 -1.15 -10.47
N MET A 318 -21.84 -0.47 -9.86
CA MET A 318 -23.18 -1.02 -9.67
C MET A 318 -23.89 -1.11 -11.02
N THR A 319 -24.66 -2.17 -11.23
CA THR A 319 -25.56 -2.24 -12.38
C THR A 319 -26.72 -1.26 -12.21
N ILE A 320 -27.39 -0.87 -13.31
CA ILE A 320 -28.57 -0.01 -13.23
C ILE A 320 -29.64 -0.65 -12.34
N GLN A 321 -29.82 -1.98 -12.42
CA GLN A 321 -30.73 -2.73 -11.57
C GLN A 321 -30.32 -2.72 -10.08
N GLU A 322 -29.03 -2.88 -9.79
CA GLU A 322 -28.50 -2.82 -8.42
C GLU A 322 -28.66 -1.42 -7.82
N ALA A 323 -28.43 -0.37 -8.62
CA ALA A 323 -28.66 1.02 -8.22
C ALA A 323 -30.15 1.29 -7.93
N ALA A 324 -31.06 0.85 -8.80
CA ALA A 324 -32.50 0.97 -8.57
C ALA A 324 -32.93 0.26 -7.28
N THR A 325 -32.42 -0.97 -7.07
CA THR A 325 -32.70 -1.77 -5.87
C THR A 325 -32.17 -1.10 -4.60
N ALA A 326 -30.94 -0.56 -4.64
CA ALA A 326 -30.33 0.09 -3.48
C ALA A 326 -30.99 1.44 -3.12
N LEU A 327 -31.53 2.15 -4.10
CA LEU A 327 -32.26 3.41 -3.91
C LEU A 327 -33.74 3.20 -3.57
N LYS A 328 -34.23 1.94 -3.58
CA LYS A 328 -35.66 1.60 -3.49
C LYS A 328 -36.51 2.37 -4.52
N MET A 329 -35.97 2.51 -5.73
CA MET A 329 -36.59 3.23 -6.83
C MET A 329 -37.01 2.25 -7.92
N ASP A 330 -38.12 2.54 -8.60
CA ASP A 330 -38.48 1.75 -9.78
C ASP A 330 -37.41 1.92 -10.87
N ILE A 331 -37.12 0.84 -11.59
CA ILE A 331 -36.08 0.88 -12.61
C ILE A 331 -36.44 1.83 -13.75
N GLY A 332 -37.72 1.94 -14.14
CA GLY A 332 -38.17 2.87 -15.16
C GLY A 332 -38.06 4.34 -14.71
N GLU A 333 -38.27 4.61 -13.42
CA GLU A 333 -38.07 5.93 -12.83
C GLU A 333 -36.58 6.31 -12.83
N LEU A 334 -35.70 5.35 -12.49
CA LEU A 334 -34.26 5.56 -12.53
C LEU A 334 -33.75 5.87 -13.95
N TYR A 335 -34.23 5.13 -14.96
CA TYR A 335 -33.88 5.39 -16.37
C TYR A 335 -34.30 6.81 -16.79
N LYS A 336 -35.49 7.27 -16.38
CA LYS A 336 -35.95 8.64 -16.66
C LYS A 336 -35.09 9.70 -15.97
N LYS A 337 -34.86 9.57 -14.65
CA LYS A 337 -34.07 10.55 -13.89
C LYS A 337 -32.62 10.66 -14.36
N LEU A 338 -32.06 9.55 -14.82
CA LEU A 338 -30.68 9.49 -15.33
C LEU A 338 -30.58 9.75 -16.85
N ASN A 339 -31.70 9.99 -17.52
CA ASN A 339 -31.79 10.17 -18.97
C ASN A 339 -31.13 9.02 -19.76
N ILE A 340 -31.28 7.79 -19.25
CA ILE A 340 -30.75 6.56 -19.86
C ILE A 340 -31.83 5.99 -20.80
N PRO A 341 -31.50 5.71 -22.08
CA PRO A 341 -32.42 5.04 -22.99
C PRO A 341 -32.78 3.63 -22.49
N THR A 342 -34.06 3.23 -22.61
CA THR A 342 -34.52 1.88 -22.23
C THR A 342 -33.89 0.75 -23.05
N THR A 343 -33.15 1.08 -24.11
CA THR A 343 -32.37 0.13 -24.92
C THR A 343 -31.09 -0.33 -24.23
N VAL A 344 -30.63 0.37 -23.18
CA VAL A 344 -29.46 -0.03 -22.40
C VAL A 344 -29.84 -1.19 -21.47
N PRO A 345 -29.12 -2.34 -21.50
CA PRO A 345 -29.39 -3.47 -20.61
C PRO A 345 -29.33 -3.07 -19.12
N LYS A 346 -30.23 -3.62 -18.31
CA LYS A 346 -30.32 -3.31 -16.87
C LYS A 346 -29.12 -3.81 -16.06
N GLU A 347 -28.40 -4.80 -16.59
CA GLU A 347 -27.16 -5.36 -16.06
C GLU A 347 -25.93 -4.52 -16.40
N THR A 348 -26.07 -3.49 -17.24
CA THR A 348 -24.99 -2.57 -17.56
C THR A 348 -24.56 -1.80 -16.32
N LYS A 349 -23.24 -1.72 -16.08
CA LYS A 349 -22.68 -0.94 -14.98
C LYS A 349 -22.81 0.54 -15.28
N LEU A 350 -23.09 1.35 -14.26
CA LEU A 350 -23.24 2.80 -14.41
C LEU A 350 -22.02 3.45 -15.09
N LYS A 351 -20.79 3.01 -14.79
CA LYS A 351 -19.57 3.52 -15.44
C LYS A 351 -19.48 3.21 -16.94
N ASP A 352 -20.17 2.16 -17.38
CA ASP A 352 -20.15 1.67 -18.76
C ASP A 352 -21.34 2.21 -19.57
N VAL A 353 -22.27 2.93 -18.94
CA VAL A 353 -23.40 3.60 -19.63
C VAL A 353 -22.89 4.65 -20.62
N LYS A 354 -21.72 5.24 -20.38
CA LYS A 354 -21.05 6.17 -21.31
C LYS A 354 -20.82 5.59 -22.71
N ASN A 355 -20.72 4.26 -22.82
CA ASN A 355 -20.57 3.58 -24.11
C ASN A 355 -21.86 3.64 -24.96
N PHE A 356 -23.00 3.92 -24.33
CA PHE A 356 -24.31 4.06 -24.97
C PHE A 356 -24.79 5.51 -25.00
N VAL A 357 -24.41 6.31 -24.00
CA VAL A 357 -24.77 7.72 -23.85
C VAL A 357 -23.48 8.51 -23.63
N PRO A 358 -22.91 9.15 -24.66
CA PRO A 358 -21.56 9.73 -24.61
C PRO A 358 -21.33 10.75 -23.48
N ASP A 359 -22.38 11.49 -23.09
CA ASP A 359 -22.31 12.54 -22.05
C ASP A 359 -22.62 12.02 -20.63
N PHE A 360 -22.74 10.69 -20.45
CA PHE A 360 -23.10 10.10 -19.17
C PHE A 360 -21.90 10.02 -18.23
N GLU A 361 -21.96 10.80 -17.14
CA GLU A 361 -21.01 10.73 -16.03
C GLU A 361 -21.73 10.29 -14.75
N VAL A 362 -21.10 9.36 -14.02
CA VAL A 362 -21.68 8.83 -12.78
C VAL A 362 -21.83 9.92 -11.71
N GLU A 363 -20.94 10.92 -11.66
CA GLU A 363 -21.05 12.02 -10.70
C GLU A 363 -22.27 12.92 -11.00
N LYS A 364 -22.47 13.30 -12.27
CA LYS A 364 -23.66 14.05 -12.71
C LYS A 364 -24.96 13.26 -12.45
N ALA A 365 -24.90 11.94 -12.61
CA ALA A 365 -26.01 11.05 -12.28
C ALA A 365 -26.33 11.04 -10.78
N ARG A 366 -25.34 11.15 -9.87
CA ARG A 366 -25.61 11.31 -8.43
C ARG A 366 -26.31 12.63 -8.14
N GLU A 367 -25.84 13.72 -8.74
CA GLU A 367 -26.43 15.04 -8.58
C GLU A 367 -27.88 15.10 -9.07
N SER A 368 -28.19 14.46 -10.21
CA SER A 368 -29.55 14.43 -10.76
C SER A 368 -30.53 13.59 -9.94
N LEU A 369 -30.03 12.59 -9.20
CA LEU A 369 -30.84 11.75 -8.31
C LEU A 369 -31.10 12.39 -6.94
N THR A 370 -30.29 13.38 -6.57
CA THR A 370 -30.43 14.14 -5.32
C THR A 370 -31.44 15.29 -5.45
N LYS A 371 -31.73 15.70 -6.70
CA LYS A 371 -32.81 16.63 -7.08
C LYS A 371 -34.10 15.89 -7.40
#